data_AF-A0A9E0ISF2-F1
#
_entry.id   AF-A0A9E0ISF2-F1
#
_cell.length_a   1.000
_cell.length_b   1.000
_cell.length_c   1.000
_cell.angle_alpha   90.00
_cell.angle_beta   90.00
_cell.angle_gamma   90.00
#
_symmetry.space_group_name_H-M   'P 1'
#
loop_
_entity.id
_entity.type
_entity.pdbx_description
1 polymer ?
#
loop_
_entity_poly.entity_id
_entity_poly.type
_entity_poly.pdbx_seq_one_letter_code
_entity_poly.pdbx_strand_id
1 'polypeptide(L)'
;MSERPSASAAEAELDGGVVPAALDRSRLLPRSGIGVDGGHLVIAPPGNPAIRLDARLLDRVELIGRSPTGAVAASVAATGGAAAAALSWVPGGVFACALLAYLAHERFSEARRRARSRDLLLALGDLEVALHVVDGPDAAKQVADQLAPYTRGAPIGRPEVYEDARRRLHAQAAGKGAQVARREVERALLVGAEVVHVRDGFLQVGQVAFRTEEVREYALRGANLPLPGGRLLQAAMGLLIVAAEERARSGEDLTALAKRIHAYEEWSGRAAGR
;
A
#
# COMPACT_ATOMS: atom_id res chain seq x y z
N MET A 1 -26.28 39.63 -31.02
CA MET A 1 -26.20 39.23 -29.61
C MET A 1 -26.25 37.72 -29.59
N SER A 2 -25.12 37.07 -29.31
CA SER A 2 -24.94 35.62 -29.39
C SER A 2 -24.66 35.12 -27.99
N GLU A 3 -25.63 34.46 -27.37
CA GLU A 3 -25.51 33.86 -26.04
C GLU A 3 -24.56 32.67 -26.12
N ARG A 4 -23.41 32.79 -25.44
CA ARG A 4 -22.52 31.65 -25.21
C ARG A 4 -23.21 30.73 -24.19
N PRO A 5 -23.42 29.44 -24.49
CA PRO A 5 -23.91 28.50 -23.49
C PRO A 5 -22.87 28.33 -22.38
N SER A 6 -23.34 28.45 -21.15
CA SER A 6 -22.57 28.37 -19.90
C SER A 6 -21.89 27.00 -19.76
N ALA A 7 -20.55 27.00 -19.67
CA ALA A 7 -19.72 25.83 -19.38
C ALA A 7 -19.89 25.28 -17.93
N SER A 8 -20.84 25.80 -17.15
CA SER A 8 -21.01 25.50 -15.73
C SER A 8 -21.82 24.23 -15.43
N ALA A 9 -22.51 23.64 -16.41
CA ALA A 9 -23.35 22.46 -16.17
C ALA A 9 -22.63 21.12 -16.41
N ALA A 10 -21.54 21.10 -17.19
CA ALA A 10 -20.84 19.86 -17.55
C ALA A 10 -19.76 19.42 -16.54
N GLU A 11 -19.36 20.28 -15.61
CA GLU A 11 -18.40 19.92 -14.54
C GLU A 11 -19.08 19.36 -13.29
N ALA A 12 -20.41 19.43 -13.18
CA ALA A 12 -21.17 18.94 -12.02
C ALA A 12 -21.48 17.42 -12.07
N GLU A 13 -21.27 16.76 -13.21
CA GLU A 13 -21.68 15.35 -13.40
C GLU A 13 -20.56 14.33 -13.19
N LEU A 14 -19.33 14.77 -12.89
CA LEU A 14 -18.21 13.88 -12.50
C LEU A 14 -17.96 13.84 -10.98
N ASP A 15 -18.81 14.52 -10.20
CA ASP A 15 -18.80 14.45 -8.74
C ASP A 15 -19.71 13.33 -8.24
N GLY A 16 -19.50 12.12 -8.79
CA GLY A 16 -19.95 10.87 -8.20
C GLY A 16 -19.24 10.67 -6.87
N GLY A 17 -19.64 11.44 -5.85
CA GLY A 17 -19.38 11.16 -4.46
C GLY A 17 -20.01 9.80 -4.19
N VAL A 18 -19.20 8.75 -4.36
CA VAL A 18 -19.56 7.41 -3.92
C VAL A 18 -19.71 7.53 -2.41
N VAL A 19 -20.94 7.78 -1.96
CA VAL A 19 -21.32 7.63 -0.57
C VAL A 19 -20.82 6.24 -0.20
N PRO A 20 -19.90 6.11 0.78
CA PRO A 20 -19.27 4.85 1.06
C PRO A 20 -20.36 3.81 1.30
N ALA A 21 -20.45 2.83 0.40
CA ALA A 21 -21.43 1.77 0.51
C ALA A 21 -21.32 1.15 1.91
N ALA A 22 -22.48 0.91 2.53
CA ALA A 22 -22.57 0.36 3.88
C ALA A 22 -21.60 -0.83 4.00
N LEU A 23 -20.63 -0.71 4.90
CA LEU A 23 -19.57 -1.71 5.03
C LEU A 23 -20.19 -3.06 5.45
N ASP A 24 -20.05 -4.07 4.59
CA ASP A 24 -20.40 -5.43 4.92
C ASP A 24 -19.34 -6.01 5.88
N ARG A 25 -19.59 -5.86 7.19
CA ARG A 25 -18.67 -6.33 8.24
C ARG A 25 -18.47 -7.85 8.23
N SER A 26 -19.33 -8.62 7.56
CA SER A 26 -19.16 -10.08 7.44
C SER A 26 -17.94 -10.46 6.61
N ARG A 27 -17.43 -9.53 5.78
CA ARG A 27 -16.22 -9.70 4.97
C ARG A 27 -14.93 -9.34 5.71
N LEU A 28 -15.05 -8.78 6.91
CA LEU A 28 -13.89 -8.45 7.74
C LEU A 28 -13.49 -9.66 8.57
N LEU A 29 -12.20 -9.75 8.85
CA LEU A 29 -11.64 -10.74 9.74
C LEU A 29 -12.22 -10.56 11.16
N PRO A 30 -12.68 -11.63 11.81
CA PRO A 30 -13.52 -11.54 13.01
C PRO A 30 -12.79 -10.96 14.22
N ARG A 31 -11.46 -11.15 14.34
CA ARG A 31 -10.71 -10.70 15.52
C ARG A 31 -10.06 -9.33 15.33
N SER A 32 -9.52 -9.06 14.15
CA SER A 32 -8.84 -7.80 13.84
C SER A 32 -9.78 -6.73 13.29
N GLY A 33 -10.93 -7.12 12.74
CA GLY A 33 -11.79 -6.19 11.99
C GLY A 33 -11.15 -5.68 10.69
N ILE A 34 -10.10 -6.34 10.20
CA ILE A 34 -9.38 -5.97 8.98
C ILE A 34 -9.94 -6.77 7.79
N GLY A 35 -10.05 -6.16 6.62
CA GLY A 35 -10.42 -6.85 5.40
C GLY A 35 -10.14 -6.02 4.15
N VAL A 36 -10.62 -6.51 3.02
CA VAL A 36 -10.43 -5.87 1.71
C VAL A 36 -11.78 -5.65 1.05
N ASP A 37 -11.99 -4.43 0.53
CA ASP A 37 -13.16 -4.05 -0.24
C ASP A 37 -12.72 -3.42 -1.56
N GLY A 38 -12.66 -4.24 -2.61
CA GLY A 38 -12.07 -3.87 -3.89
C GLY A 38 -10.57 -3.55 -3.74
N GLY A 39 -10.19 -2.32 -4.10
CA GLY A 39 -8.82 -1.81 -3.91
C GLY A 39 -8.53 -1.21 -2.53
N HIS A 40 -9.49 -1.26 -1.60
CA HIS A 40 -9.35 -0.62 -0.29
C HIS A 40 -9.01 -1.63 0.80
N LEU A 41 -8.02 -1.30 1.62
CA LEU A 41 -7.83 -1.89 2.93
C LEU A 41 -8.86 -1.29 3.88
N VAL A 42 -9.64 -2.14 4.55
CA VAL A 42 -10.63 -1.72 5.53
C VAL A 42 -10.22 -2.18 6.92
N ILE A 43 -10.29 -1.29 7.90
CA ILE A 43 -10.00 -1.57 9.32
C ILE A 43 -11.19 -1.06 10.13
N ALA A 44 -11.94 -1.94 10.77
CA ALA A 44 -13.08 -1.56 11.61
C ALA A 44 -12.87 -2.05 13.05
N PRO A 45 -12.11 -1.31 13.88
CA PRO A 45 -11.93 -1.65 15.28
C PRO A 45 -13.26 -1.56 16.03
N PRO A 46 -13.47 -2.38 17.07
CA PRO A 46 -14.66 -2.27 17.91
C PRO A 46 -14.74 -0.88 18.55
N GLY A 47 -15.92 -0.24 18.47
CA GLY A 47 -16.16 1.09 19.04
C GLY A 47 -15.61 2.26 18.23
N ASN A 48 -14.97 2.02 17.09
CA ASN A 48 -14.40 3.07 16.23
C ASN A 48 -15.04 3.01 14.83
N PRO A 49 -15.25 4.13 14.12
CA PRO A 49 -15.58 4.10 12.69
C PRO A 49 -14.61 3.24 11.87
N ALA A 50 -15.13 2.68 10.78
CA ALA A 50 -14.31 1.96 9.83
C ALA A 50 -13.36 2.92 9.11
N ILE A 51 -12.09 2.58 9.07
CA ILE A 51 -11.04 3.27 8.34
C ILE A 51 -10.87 2.57 7.00
N ARG A 52 -10.91 3.30 5.89
CA ARG A 52 -10.66 2.76 4.54
C ARG A 52 -9.45 3.44 3.93
N LEU A 53 -8.47 2.67 3.49
CA LEU A 53 -7.27 3.15 2.81
C LEU A 53 -7.21 2.58 1.39
N ASP A 54 -7.10 3.43 0.37
CA ASP A 54 -6.90 2.99 -1.02
C ASP A 54 -5.47 2.47 -1.22
N ALA A 55 -5.33 1.20 -1.59
CA ALA A 55 -4.04 0.57 -1.84
C ALA A 55 -3.32 1.14 -3.08
N ARG A 56 -4.03 1.85 -3.97
CA ARG A 56 -3.43 2.54 -5.13
C ARG A 56 -2.58 3.74 -4.74
N LEU A 57 -2.66 4.21 -3.51
CA LEU A 57 -1.67 5.15 -2.98
C LEU A 57 -0.35 4.47 -2.67
N LEU A 58 -0.41 3.25 -2.13
CA LEU A 58 0.75 2.54 -1.60
C LEU A 58 1.64 2.03 -2.74
N ASP A 59 2.93 1.96 -2.47
CA ASP A 59 3.89 1.33 -3.39
C ASP A 59 3.80 -0.19 -3.29
N ARG A 60 3.70 -0.70 -2.07
CA ARG A 60 3.64 -2.14 -1.78
C ARG A 60 2.83 -2.41 -0.52
N VAL A 61 2.20 -3.57 -0.51
CA VAL A 61 1.55 -4.18 0.64
C VAL A 61 2.09 -5.60 0.74
N GLU A 62 2.86 -5.88 1.79
CA GLU A 62 3.57 -7.14 1.96
C GLU A 62 3.45 -7.63 3.40
N LEU A 63 3.90 -8.86 3.66
CA LEU A 63 4.08 -9.35 5.03
C LEU A 63 5.42 -8.87 5.56
N ILE A 64 5.47 -8.42 6.83
CA ILE A 64 6.74 -8.04 7.47
C ILE A 64 7.72 -9.21 7.37
N GLY A 65 8.87 -8.94 6.74
CA GLY A 65 9.92 -9.91 6.47
C GLY A 65 9.99 -10.47 5.04
N ARG A 66 9.10 -10.05 4.13
CA ARG A 66 9.17 -10.34 2.68
C ARG A 66 9.70 -9.18 1.81
N SER A 67 10.19 -8.09 2.42
CA SER A 67 10.69 -6.95 1.64
C SER A 67 11.85 -7.35 0.71
N PRO A 68 11.87 -6.84 -0.55
CA PRO A 68 12.87 -7.20 -1.54
C PRO A 68 14.30 -6.78 -1.19
N THR A 69 14.49 -5.86 -0.24
CA THR A 69 15.81 -5.58 0.36
C THR A 69 16.42 -6.80 1.07
N GLY A 70 15.63 -7.82 1.42
CA GLY A 70 16.12 -9.12 1.90
C GLY A 70 16.27 -10.21 0.83
N ALA A 71 15.65 -10.06 -0.34
CA ALA A 71 15.58 -11.11 -1.37
C ALA A 71 16.86 -11.26 -2.22
N VAL A 72 17.67 -10.20 -2.33
CA VAL A 72 18.97 -10.25 -3.04
C VAL A 72 19.94 -11.26 -2.38
N ALA A 73 19.71 -11.62 -1.11
CA ALA A 73 20.52 -12.62 -0.39
C ALA A 73 20.12 -14.10 -0.68
N ALA A 74 18.95 -14.36 -1.27
CA ALA A 74 18.43 -15.72 -1.42
C ALA A 74 19.04 -16.50 -2.59
N SER A 75 19.50 -15.82 -3.63
CA SER A 75 20.04 -16.43 -4.86
C SER A 75 21.41 -17.11 -4.66
N VAL A 76 22.10 -16.84 -3.55
CA VAL A 76 23.45 -17.36 -3.27
C VAL A 76 23.41 -18.73 -2.56
N ALA A 77 22.30 -19.10 -1.92
CA ALA A 77 22.23 -20.32 -1.11
C ALA A 77 22.05 -21.61 -1.92
N ALA A 78 21.44 -21.54 -3.12
CA ALA A 78 21.16 -22.74 -3.92
C ALA A 78 22.43 -23.32 -4.58
N THR A 79 23.46 -22.51 -4.83
CA THR A 79 24.77 -22.95 -5.35
C THR A 79 25.72 -23.48 -4.28
N GLY A 80 25.41 -23.29 -2.99
CA GLY A 80 26.29 -23.71 -1.87
C GLY A 80 26.26 -25.21 -1.55
N GLY A 81 25.19 -25.93 -1.92
CA GLY A 81 25.03 -27.35 -1.59
C GLY A 81 26.06 -28.27 -2.28
N ALA A 82 26.49 -27.93 -3.49
CA ALA A 82 27.50 -28.70 -4.23
C ALA A 82 28.93 -28.43 -3.72
N ALA A 83 29.22 -27.23 -3.22
CA ALA A 83 30.53 -26.86 -2.71
C ALA A 83 30.84 -27.47 -1.33
N ALA A 84 29.83 -27.66 -0.49
CA ALA A 84 30.00 -28.23 0.87
C ALA A 84 30.46 -29.70 0.86
N ALA A 85 30.07 -30.48 -0.17
CA ALA A 85 30.52 -31.86 -0.32
C ALA A 85 32.00 -31.97 -0.77
N ALA A 86 32.49 -30.99 -1.53
CA ALA A 86 33.89 -30.94 -1.99
C ALA A 86 34.85 -30.41 -0.91
N LEU A 87 34.39 -29.50 -0.04
CA LEU A 87 35.22 -28.88 1.01
C LEU A 87 35.45 -29.76 2.24
N SER A 88 34.67 -30.82 2.46
CA SER A 88 34.80 -31.71 3.64
C SER A 88 36.07 -32.57 3.64
N TRP A 89 36.77 -32.66 2.51
CA TRP A 89 38.04 -33.41 2.35
C TRP A 89 39.28 -32.56 2.64
N VAL A 90 39.12 -31.25 2.85
CA VAL A 90 40.22 -30.33 3.18
C VAL A 90 40.29 -30.15 4.71
N PRO A 91 41.48 -30.21 5.33
CA PRO A 91 41.64 -29.87 6.75
C PRO A 91 41.12 -28.44 7.01
N GLY A 92 40.07 -28.32 7.83
CA GLY A 92 39.34 -27.06 8.05
C GLY A 92 37.94 -27.00 7.43
N GLY A 93 37.59 -27.95 6.55
CA GLY A 93 36.29 -28.05 5.88
C GLY A 93 35.10 -28.21 6.82
N VAL A 94 35.29 -28.86 7.97
CA VAL A 94 34.24 -29.01 9.00
C VAL A 94 33.79 -27.66 9.55
N PHE A 95 34.71 -26.70 9.70
CA PHE A 95 34.38 -25.34 10.15
C PHE A 95 33.66 -24.54 9.06
N ALA A 96 34.03 -24.71 7.79
CA ALA A 96 33.32 -24.11 6.66
C ALA A 96 31.89 -24.67 6.53
N CYS A 97 31.71 -25.99 6.68
CA CYS A 97 30.40 -26.63 6.69
C CYS A 97 29.56 -26.19 7.89
N ALA A 98 30.16 -26.05 9.08
CA ALA A 98 29.46 -25.56 10.27
C ALA A 98 29.01 -24.10 10.12
N LEU A 99 29.84 -23.23 9.52
CA LEU A 99 29.48 -21.84 9.23
C LEU A 99 28.33 -21.75 8.21
N LEU A 100 28.38 -22.54 7.13
CA LEU A 100 27.30 -22.61 6.15
C LEU A 100 26.01 -23.19 6.75
N ALA A 101 26.11 -24.20 7.60
CA ALA A 101 24.98 -24.77 8.33
C ALA A 101 24.38 -23.77 9.32
N TYR A 102 25.23 -22.99 10.02
CA TYR A 102 24.79 -21.91 10.90
C TYR A 102 24.08 -20.79 10.13
N LEU A 103 24.64 -20.34 9.01
CA LEU A 103 24.00 -19.35 8.13
C LEU A 103 22.69 -19.88 7.53
N ALA A 104 22.64 -21.15 7.11
CA ALA A 104 21.41 -21.79 6.66
C ALA A 104 20.38 -21.90 7.80
N HIS A 105 20.82 -22.20 9.02
CA HIS A 105 19.96 -22.27 10.20
C HIS A 105 19.39 -20.90 10.58
N GLU A 106 20.21 -19.85 10.61
CA GLU A 106 19.73 -18.47 10.82
C GLU A 106 18.71 -18.10 9.76
N ARG A 107 18.98 -18.36 8.47
CA ARG A 107 18.07 -18.05 7.38
C ARG A 107 16.78 -18.87 7.41
N PHE A 108 16.83 -20.13 7.83
CA PHE A 108 15.64 -20.97 8.00
C PHE A 108 14.82 -20.54 9.23
N SER A 109 15.49 -20.11 10.30
CA SER A 109 14.84 -19.57 11.49
C SER A 109 14.20 -18.21 11.20
N GLU A 110 14.84 -17.35 10.40
CA GLU A 110 14.27 -16.12 9.86
C GLU A 110 13.10 -16.45 8.93
N ALA A 111 13.20 -17.42 8.03
CA ALA A 111 12.09 -17.86 7.19
C ALA A 111 10.90 -18.38 8.01
N ARG A 112 11.15 -19.08 9.13
CA ARG A 112 10.10 -19.47 10.08
C ARG A 112 9.51 -18.29 10.84
N ARG A 113 10.32 -17.28 11.23
CA ARG A 113 9.83 -16.04 11.84
C ARG A 113 8.99 -15.24 10.83
N ARG A 114 9.42 -15.18 9.56
CA ARG A 114 8.70 -14.59 8.42
C ARG A 114 7.35 -15.27 8.16
N ALA A 115 7.30 -16.60 8.23
CA ALA A 115 6.06 -17.37 8.09
C ALA A 115 5.08 -17.17 9.25
N ARG A 116 5.56 -16.70 10.41
CA ARG A 116 4.72 -16.40 11.58
C ARG A 116 4.40 -14.92 11.73
N SER A 117 4.87 -14.07 10.82
CA SER A 117 4.61 -12.65 10.87
C SER A 117 3.12 -12.39 10.73
N ARG A 118 2.54 -11.76 11.75
CA ARG A 118 1.12 -11.38 11.78
C ARG A 118 0.90 -9.98 11.21
N ASP A 119 1.96 -9.34 10.74
CA ASP A 119 1.96 -7.92 10.47
C ASP A 119 2.05 -7.66 8.96
N LEU A 120 1.17 -6.78 8.50
CA LEU A 120 1.17 -6.21 7.17
C LEU A 120 2.09 -4.99 7.14
N LEU A 121 2.96 -4.92 6.14
CA LEU A 121 3.79 -3.77 5.84
C LEU A 121 3.13 -2.98 4.72
N LEU A 122 2.67 -1.78 5.04
CA LEU A 122 2.15 -0.80 4.10
C LEU A 122 3.29 0.17 3.80
N ALA A 123 3.79 0.21 2.56
CA ALA A 123 4.90 1.10 2.23
C ALA A 123 4.52 2.15 1.21
N LEU A 124 5.02 3.35 1.45
CA LEU A 124 4.87 4.53 0.63
C LEU A 124 6.18 5.33 0.65
N GLY A 125 7.03 5.05 -0.33
CA GLY A 125 8.36 5.63 -0.45
C GLY A 125 9.26 5.08 0.63
N ASP A 126 9.82 5.99 1.42
CA ASP A 126 10.65 5.67 2.56
C ASP A 126 9.82 5.44 3.84
N LEU A 127 8.51 5.71 3.79
CA LEU A 127 7.62 5.46 4.91
C LEU A 127 7.09 4.02 4.87
N GLU A 128 7.31 3.29 5.95
CA GLU A 128 6.79 1.95 6.16
C GLU A 128 5.93 1.91 7.43
N VAL A 129 4.70 1.41 7.31
CA VAL A 129 3.75 1.27 8.43
C VAL A 129 3.41 -0.19 8.63
N ALA A 130 3.67 -0.67 9.84
CA ALA A 130 3.29 -2.01 10.29
C ALA A 130 1.84 -2.02 10.81
N LEU A 131 1.02 -2.92 10.30
CA LEU A 131 -0.35 -3.16 10.74
C LEU A 131 -0.50 -4.59 11.26
N HIS A 132 -0.81 -4.74 12.53
CA HIS A 132 -0.96 -6.04 13.17
C HIS A 132 -2.31 -6.70 12.84
N VAL A 133 -2.28 -7.93 12.32
CA VAL A 133 -3.46 -8.75 12.03
C VAL A 133 -3.60 -9.85 13.08
N VAL A 134 -4.51 -9.63 14.03
CA VAL A 134 -4.76 -10.52 15.17
C VAL A 134 -5.19 -11.93 14.74
N ASP A 135 -5.85 -12.07 13.60
CA ASP A 135 -6.36 -13.35 13.06
C ASP A 135 -5.25 -14.31 12.61
N GLY A 136 -4.02 -13.82 12.47
CA GLY A 136 -2.85 -14.66 12.21
C GLY A 136 -2.17 -14.40 10.86
N PRO A 137 -1.04 -15.10 10.60
CA PRO A 137 -0.20 -14.86 9.42
C PRO A 137 -0.89 -15.21 8.10
N ASP A 138 -1.73 -16.24 8.06
CA ASP A 138 -2.45 -16.65 6.85
C ASP A 138 -3.50 -15.61 6.46
N ALA A 139 -4.19 -15.03 7.44
CA ALA A 139 -5.15 -13.97 7.23
C ALA A 139 -4.45 -12.69 6.73
N ALA A 140 -3.32 -12.32 7.34
CA ALA A 140 -2.48 -11.23 6.84
C ALA A 140 -2.04 -11.51 5.40
N LYS A 141 -1.57 -12.72 5.09
CA LYS A 141 -1.15 -13.11 3.74
C LYS A 141 -2.28 -12.93 2.74
N GLN A 142 -3.48 -13.37 3.09
CA GLN A 142 -4.67 -13.24 2.24
C GLN A 142 -4.99 -11.77 1.94
N VAL A 143 -4.94 -10.90 2.95
CA VAL A 143 -5.14 -9.44 2.77
C VAL A 143 -4.07 -8.85 1.86
N ALA A 144 -2.79 -9.20 2.08
CA ALA A 144 -1.69 -8.73 1.25
C ALA A 144 -1.82 -9.19 -0.20
N ASP A 145 -2.09 -10.48 -0.44
CA ASP A 145 -2.24 -11.06 -1.78
C ASP A 145 -3.43 -10.43 -2.55
N GLN A 146 -4.50 -10.03 -1.84
CA GLN A 146 -5.65 -9.36 -2.44
C GLN A 146 -5.36 -7.89 -2.81
N LEU A 147 -4.59 -7.18 -1.98
CA LEU A 147 -4.28 -5.76 -2.18
C LEU A 147 -3.07 -5.52 -3.09
N ALA A 148 -2.10 -6.43 -3.10
CA ALA A 148 -0.86 -6.28 -3.86
C ALA A 148 -1.07 -5.90 -5.34
N PRO A 149 -2.03 -6.48 -6.08
CA PRO A 149 -2.28 -6.09 -7.48
C PRO A 149 -2.72 -4.63 -7.68
N TYR A 150 -3.21 -3.97 -6.63
CA TYR A 150 -3.68 -2.59 -6.68
C TYR A 150 -2.60 -1.57 -6.32
N THR A 151 -1.43 -2.00 -5.82
CA THR A 151 -0.36 -1.08 -5.42
C THR A 151 0.42 -0.54 -6.63
N ARG A 152 1.09 0.61 -6.45
CA ARG A 152 1.84 1.28 -7.52
C ARG A 152 3.08 0.50 -7.96
N GLY A 153 3.69 -0.27 -7.07
CA GLY A 153 4.87 -1.08 -7.38
C GLY A 153 4.56 -2.38 -8.12
N ALA A 154 3.31 -2.84 -8.10
CA ALA A 154 2.94 -4.11 -8.72
C ALA A 154 2.84 -4.01 -10.25
N PRO A 155 3.17 -5.08 -11.00
CA PRO A 155 2.80 -5.16 -12.42
C PRO A 155 1.29 -4.99 -12.58
N ILE A 156 0.87 -4.26 -13.63
CA ILE A 156 -0.55 -4.12 -13.95
C ILE A 156 -1.04 -5.48 -14.44
N GLY A 157 -1.89 -6.13 -13.65
CA GLY A 157 -2.49 -7.43 -13.98
C GLY A 157 -4.01 -7.41 -14.07
N ARG A 158 -4.65 -6.26 -13.75
CA ARG A 158 -6.11 -6.12 -13.70
C ARG A 158 -6.59 -4.97 -14.59
N PRO A 159 -7.70 -5.14 -15.33
CA PRO A 159 -8.25 -4.08 -16.19
C PRO A 159 -8.56 -2.79 -15.43
N GLU A 160 -9.10 -2.88 -14.21
CA GLU A 160 -9.44 -1.68 -13.44
C GLU A 160 -8.21 -0.87 -12.99
N VAL A 161 -7.05 -1.52 -12.83
CA VAL A 161 -5.77 -0.87 -12.51
C VAL A 161 -5.16 -0.26 -13.76
N TYR A 162 -5.30 -0.93 -14.90
CA TYR A 162 -4.88 -0.40 -16.20
C TYR A 162 -5.65 0.88 -16.56
N GLU A 163 -6.98 0.87 -16.48
CA GLU A 163 -7.81 2.04 -16.78
C GLU A 163 -7.47 3.22 -15.85
N ASP A 164 -7.21 2.95 -14.58
CA ASP A 164 -6.79 3.96 -13.62
C ASP A 164 -5.42 4.55 -13.96
N ALA A 165 -4.43 3.69 -14.22
CA ALA A 165 -3.09 4.10 -14.64
C ALA A 165 -3.13 4.95 -15.93
N ARG A 166 -3.96 4.54 -16.90
CA ARG A 166 -4.16 5.25 -18.17
C ARG A 166 -4.82 6.62 -17.95
N ARG A 167 -5.82 6.71 -17.09
CA ARG A 167 -6.43 8.01 -16.71
C ARG A 167 -5.42 8.96 -16.11
N ARG A 168 -4.57 8.50 -15.20
CA ARG A 168 -3.50 9.31 -14.58
C ARG A 168 -2.51 9.81 -15.60
N LEU A 169 -2.04 8.92 -16.48
CA LEU A 169 -1.10 9.28 -17.55
C LEU A 169 -1.69 10.34 -18.49
N HIS A 170 -2.96 10.19 -18.90
CA HIS A 170 -3.65 11.19 -19.73
C HIS A 170 -3.87 12.52 -19.00
N ALA A 171 -4.27 12.49 -17.73
CA ALA A 171 -4.42 13.70 -16.93
C ALA A 171 -3.11 14.48 -16.85
N GLN A 172 -1.99 13.78 -16.69
CA GLN A 172 -0.67 14.39 -16.69
C GLN A 172 -0.30 14.98 -18.06
N ALA A 173 -0.53 14.25 -19.15
CA ALA A 173 -0.30 14.76 -20.50
C ALA A 173 -1.12 16.01 -20.82
N ALA A 174 -2.32 16.14 -20.22
CA ALA A 174 -3.18 17.32 -20.32
C ALA A 174 -2.80 18.45 -19.34
N GLY A 175 -1.71 18.34 -18.58
CA GLY A 175 -1.30 19.32 -17.57
C GLY A 175 -2.19 19.38 -16.32
N LYS A 176 -3.12 18.42 -16.17
CA LYS A 176 -4.07 18.32 -15.04
C LYS A 176 -3.64 17.30 -13.99
N GLY A 177 -2.50 16.63 -14.16
CA GLY A 177 -2.13 15.49 -13.33
C GLY A 177 -1.92 15.85 -11.86
N ALA A 178 -1.37 17.02 -11.53
CA ALA A 178 -1.27 17.48 -10.14
C ALA A 178 -2.64 17.63 -9.46
N GLN A 179 -3.65 18.15 -10.19
CA GLN A 179 -5.01 18.30 -9.67
C GLN A 179 -5.69 16.93 -9.49
N VAL A 180 -5.49 16.01 -10.44
CA VAL A 180 -6.03 14.65 -10.35
C VAL A 180 -5.38 13.86 -9.22
N ALA A 181 -4.04 13.90 -9.11
CA ALA A 181 -3.30 13.26 -8.03
C ALA A 181 -3.76 13.77 -6.65
N ARG A 182 -3.97 15.08 -6.51
CA ARG A 182 -4.52 15.66 -5.29
C ARG A 182 -5.92 15.14 -4.96
N ARG A 183 -6.84 15.11 -5.94
CA ARG A 183 -8.20 14.57 -5.75
C ARG A 183 -8.18 13.09 -5.36
N GLU A 184 -7.23 12.32 -5.86
CA GLU A 184 -7.05 10.92 -5.48
C GLU A 184 -6.53 10.78 -4.05
N VAL A 185 -5.52 11.57 -3.66
CA VAL A 185 -5.02 11.59 -2.27
C VAL A 185 -6.12 11.99 -1.30
N GLU A 186 -6.93 12.99 -1.65
CA GLU A 186 -8.09 13.41 -0.86
C GLU A 186 -9.06 12.24 -0.64
N ARG A 187 -9.30 11.37 -1.62
CA ARG A 187 -10.25 10.25 -1.49
C ARG A 187 -9.64 8.99 -0.89
N ALA A 188 -8.35 8.98 -0.61
CA ALA A 188 -7.65 7.74 -0.34
C ALA A 188 -7.73 7.25 1.11
N LEU A 189 -8.04 8.11 2.07
CA LEU A 189 -8.28 7.71 3.45
C LEU A 189 -9.63 8.24 3.93
N LEU A 190 -10.48 7.33 4.39
CA LEU A 190 -11.77 7.64 4.98
C LEU A 190 -11.80 7.15 6.42
N VAL A 191 -12.40 7.92 7.32
CA VAL A 191 -12.72 7.54 8.70
C VAL A 191 -14.22 7.61 8.88
N GLY A 192 -14.89 6.48 8.76
CA GLY A 192 -16.35 6.40 8.69
C GLY A 192 -16.84 7.01 7.39
N ALA A 193 -17.53 8.14 7.48
CA ALA A 193 -17.96 8.93 6.33
C ALA A 193 -17.08 10.18 6.10
N GLU A 194 -16.13 10.45 7.00
CA GLU A 194 -15.27 11.63 6.92
C GLU A 194 -14.05 11.33 6.06
N VAL A 195 -13.79 12.23 5.12
CA VAL A 195 -12.61 12.20 4.27
C VAL A 195 -11.43 12.78 5.06
N VAL A 196 -10.26 12.15 4.95
CA VAL A 196 -9.01 12.69 5.51
C VAL A 196 -8.26 13.43 4.41
N HIS A 197 -8.06 14.72 4.60
CA HIS A 197 -7.34 15.56 3.64
C HIS A 197 -6.14 16.23 4.29
N VAL A 198 -5.12 16.49 3.48
CA VAL A 198 -3.92 17.22 3.91
C VAL A 198 -3.91 18.56 3.19
N ARG A 199 -3.87 19.64 3.96
CA ARG A 199 -3.90 21.00 3.43
C ARG A 199 -3.08 21.94 4.29
N ASP A 200 -2.21 22.72 3.64
CA ASP A 200 -1.47 23.81 4.28
C ASP A 200 -0.68 23.40 5.54
N GLY A 201 -0.15 22.16 5.56
CA GLY A 201 0.59 21.60 6.71
C GLY A 201 -0.30 21.00 7.81
N PHE A 202 -1.59 20.80 7.53
CA PHE A 202 -2.52 20.18 8.47
C PHE A 202 -3.14 18.92 7.86
N LEU A 203 -3.26 17.88 8.67
CA LEU A 203 -4.11 16.72 8.41
C LEU A 203 -5.48 16.98 9.04
N GLN A 204 -6.52 17.02 8.23
CA GLN A 204 -7.87 17.31 8.67
C GLN A 204 -8.76 16.07 8.49
N VAL A 205 -9.54 15.79 9.53
CA VAL A 205 -10.54 14.71 9.58
C VAL A 205 -11.86 15.34 10.01
N GLY A 206 -12.78 15.50 9.07
CA GLY A 206 -14.02 16.24 9.29
C GLY A 206 -13.75 17.70 9.73
N GLN A 207 -14.13 18.04 10.95
CA GLN A 207 -13.97 19.40 11.52
C GLN A 207 -12.68 19.57 12.34
N VAL A 208 -11.90 18.50 12.56
CA VAL A 208 -10.68 18.55 13.38
C VAL A 208 -9.45 18.54 12.50
N ALA A 209 -8.47 19.37 12.85
CA ALA A 209 -7.20 19.46 12.15
C ALA A 209 -6.04 19.26 13.13
N PHE A 210 -5.03 18.51 12.68
CA PHE A 210 -3.77 18.26 13.38
C PHE A 210 -2.62 18.79 12.53
N ARG A 211 -1.59 19.33 13.15
CA ARG A 211 -0.38 19.72 12.42
C ARG A 211 0.34 18.48 11.89
N THR A 212 0.95 18.54 10.72
CA THR A 212 1.71 17.41 10.16
C THR A 212 2.83 16.95 11.09
N GLU A 213 3.45 17.88 11.82
CA GLU A 213 4.50 17.58 12.80
C GLU A 213 3.95 16.81 14.01
N GLU A 214 2.75 17.18 14.46
CA GLU A 214 2.05 16.49 15.55
C GLU A 214 1.65 15.08 15.13
N VAL A 215 1.07 14.91 13.94
CA VAL A 215 0.74 13.58 13.41
C VAL A 215 1.98 12.69 13.35
N ARG A 216 3.11 13.24 12.90
CA ARG A 216 4.40 12.54 12.86
C ARG A 216 4.87 12.13 14.26
N GLU A 217 4.79 13.04 15.24
CA GLU A 217 5.17 12.74 16.63
C GLU A 217 4.29 11.65 17.24
N TYR A 218 2.97 11.70 17.05
CA TYR A 218 2.07 10.64 17.48
C TYR A 218 2.39 9.31 16.80
N ALA A 219 2.67 9.32 15.49
CA ALA A 219 3.01 8.11 14.74
C ALA A 219 4.31 7.47 15.25
N LEU A 220 5.35 8.27 15.52
CA LEU A 220 6.62 7.80 16.08
C LEU A 220 6.45 7.16 17.46
N ARG A 221 5.48 7.65 18.25
CA ARG A 221 5.12 7.07 19.56
C ARG A 221 4.19 5.86 19.45
N GLY A 222 3.76 5.48 18.25
CA GLY A 222 2.74 4.45 18.05
C GLY A 222 1.37 4.82 18.62
N ALA A 223 1.09 6.12 18.75
CA ALA A 223 -0.13 6.65 19.36
C ALA A 223 -1.26 6.86 18.33
N ASN A 224 -2.48 7.03 18.86
CA ASN A 224 -3.66 7.38 18.07
C ASN A 224 -3.96 8.88 18.18
N LEU A 225 -4.40 9.47 17.08
CA LEU A 225 -4.98 10.81 17.04
C LEU A 225 -6.39 10.79 17.64
N PRO A 226 -6.67 11.64 18.63
CA PRO A 226 -7.99 11.71 19.26
C PRO A 226 -8.97 12.47 18.38
N LEU A 227 -10.03 11.80 17.92
CA LEU A 227 -11.10 12.40 17.13
C LEU A 227 -12.33 12.70 18.00
N PRO A 228 -13.23 13.63 17.59
CA PRO A 228 -14.44 13.95 18.34
C PRO A 228 -15.31 12.71 18.58
N GLY A 229 -16.01 12.68 19.72
CA GLY A 229 -16.88 11.56 20.09
C GLY A 229 -16.12 10.31 20.58
N GLY A 230 -14.88 10.46 21.05
CA GLY A 230 -14.07 9.36 21.57
C GLY A 230 -13.50 8.43 20.49
N ARG A 231 -13.58 8.84 19.22
CA ARG A 231 -13.05 8.10 18.07
C ARG A 231 -11.53 8.25 18.02
N LEU A 232 -10.85 7.31 17.38
CA LEU A 232 -9.39 7.28 17.30
C LEU A 232 -8.94 7.03 15.87
N LEU A 233 -7.89 7.69 15.40
CA LEU A 233 -7.22 7.35 14.14
C LEU A 233 -5.78 6.99 14.45
N GLN A 234 -5.31 5.81 14.01
CA GLN A 234 -3.90 5.47 14.16
C GLN A 234 -3.05 6.49 13.40
N ALA A 235 -2.16 7.19 14.11
CA ALA A 235 -1.43 8.33 13.54
C ALA A 235 -0.56 7.92 12.35
N ALA A 236 -0.04 6.68 12.35
CA ALA A 236 0.70 6.11 11.24
C ALA A 236 -0.13 6.04 9.94
N MET A 237 -1.46 5.82 10.03
CA MET A 237 -2.35 5.84 8.86
C MET A 237 -2.52 7.26 8.33
N GLY A 238 -2.62 8.26 9.21
CA GLY A 238 -2.62 9.66 8.81
C GLY A 238 -1.31 10.06 8.14
N LEU A 239 -0.18 9.57 8.65
CA LEU A 239 1.15 9.85 8.10
C LEU A 239 1.33 9.31 6.67
N LEU A 240 0.69 8.18 6.32
CA LEU A 240 0.67 7.68 4.93
C LEU A 240 0.04 8.71 3.97
N ILE A 241 -0.99 9.43 4.40
CA ILE A 241 -1.63 10.46 3.55
C ILE A 241 -0.78 11.70 3.44
N VAL A 242 -0.11 12.10 4.53
CA VAL A 242 0.87 13.20 4.48
C VAL A 242 1.99 12.89 3.48
N ALA A 243 2.55 11.68 3.54
CA ALA A 243 3.56 11.22 2.60
C ALA A 243 3.03 11.10 1.15
N ALA A 244 1.76 10.72 0.97
CA ALA A 244 1.13 10.66 -0.35
C ALA A 244 0.96 12.05 -0.97
N GLU A 245 0.57 13.05 -0.18
CA GLU A 245 0.45 14.44 -0.61
C GLU A 245 1.83 15.06 -0.91
N GLU A 246 2.84 14.79 -0.08
CA GLU A 246 4.24 15.18 -0.36
C GLU A 246 4.72 14.63 -1.70
N ARG A 247 4.44 13.35 -1.97
CA ARG A 247 4.76 12.73 -3.26
C ARG A 247 3.95 13.31 -4.41
N ALA A 248 2.65 13.53 -4.23
CA ALA A 248 1.81 14.13 -5.27
C ALA A 248 2.37 15.50 -5.68
N ARG A 249 2.89 16.28 -4.72
CA ARG A 249 3.57 17.56 -4.96
C ARG A 249 4.92 17.40 -5.67
N SER A 250 5.71 16.37 -5.35
CA SER A 250 6.97 16.11 -6.07
C SER A 250 6.77 15.59 -7.50
N GLY A 251 5.54 15.16 -7.83
CA GLY A 251 5.22 14.51 -9.08
C GLY A 251 5.37 12.99 -9.00
N GLU A 252 4.53 12.28 -9.75
CA GLU A 252 4.62 10.83 -9.90
C GLU A 252 5.73 10.44 -10.88
N ASP A 253 6.34 9.25 -10.69
CA ASP A 253 7.26 8.69 -11.69
C ASP A 253 6.48 8.20 -12.91
N LEU A 254 6.22 9.14 -13.82
CA LEU A 254 5.49 8.91 -15.07
C LEU A 254 6.19 7.89 -15.97
N THR A 255 7.52 7.84 -15.91
CA THR A 255 8.31 6.91 -16.72
C THR A 255 8.03 5.48 -16.27
N ALA A 256 8.04 5.24 -14.96
CA ALA A 256 7.67 3.94 -14.40
C ALA A 256 6.21 3.58 -14.71
N LEU A 257 5.28 4.54 -14.61
CA LEU A 257 3.86 4.31 -14.92
C LEU A 257 3.64 3.95 -16.41
N ALA A 258 4.21 4.72 -17.33
CA ALA A 258 4.12 4.48 -18.76
C ALA A 258 4.71 3.12 -19.15
N LYS A 259 5.86 2.75 -18.57
CA LYS A 259 6.48 1.43 -18.77
C LYS A 259 5.56 0.28 -18.33
N ARG A 260 4.87 0.43 -17.19
CA ARG A 260 3.93 -0.58 -16.68
C ARG A 260 2.70 -0.73 -17.58
N ILE A 261 2.16 0.38 -18.07
CA ILE A 261 1.03 0.39 -19.01
C ILE A 261 1.43 -0.34 -20.31
N HIS A 262 2.58 0.01 -20.88
CA HIS A 262 3.07 -0.61 -22.11
C HIS A 262 3.26 -2.13 -21.94
N ALA A 263 3.87 -2.57 -20.83
CA ALA A 263 4.05 -4.00 -20.55
C ALA A 263 2.72 -4.77 -20.48
N TYR A 264 1.67 -4.14 -19.94
CA TYR A 264 0.32 -4.72 -19.92
C TYR A 264 -0.32 -4.80 -21.31
N GLU A 265 -0.19 -3.74 -22.12
CA GLU A 265 -0.68 -3.71 -23.50
C GLU A 265 0.00 -4.78 -24.37
N GLU A 266 1.32 -4.95 -24.23
CA GLU A 266 2.06 -6.01 -24.93
C GLU A 266 1.63 -7.42 -24.51
N TRP A 267 1.36 -7.61 -23.21
CA TRP A 267 0.91 -8.90 -22.68
C TRP A 267 -0.51 -9.23 -23.13
N SER A 268 -1.43 -8.27 -23.03
CA SER A 268 -2.84 -8.44 -23.41
C SER A 268 -3.01 -8.57 -24.93
N GLY A 269 -2.25 -7.82 -25.73
CA GLY A 269 -2.25 -7.96 -27.19
C GLY A 269 -1.76 -9.33 -27.67
N ARG A 270 -0.77 -9.93 -27.00
CA ARG A 270 -0.31 -11.31 -27.26
C ARG A 270 -1.30 -12.39 -26.82
N ALA A 271 -2.17 -12.08 -25.86
CA ALA A 271 -3.21 -13.00 -25.40
C ALA A 271 -4.44 -12.97 -26.32
N ALA A 272 -4.78 -11.83 -26.94
CA ALA A 272 -5.90 -11.68 -27.86
C ALA A 272 -5.67 -12.32 -29.25
N GLY A 273 -4.41 -12.59 -29.62
CA GLY A 273 -4.04 -13.21 -30.90
C GLY A 273 -3.91 -14.75 -30.86
N ARG A 274 -4.32 -15.39 -29.77
CA ARG A 274 -4.38 -16.86 -29.61
C ARG A 274 -5.81 -17.31 -29.38
#